data_AF-A0A0S8JFX9-F1
#
_entry.id   AF-A0A0S8JFX9-F1
#
_cell.length_a   1.000
_cell.length_b   1.000
_cell.length_c   1.000
_cell.angle_alpha   90.00
_cell.angle_beta   90.00
_cell.angle_gamma   90.00
#
_symmetry.space_group_name_H-M   'P 1'
#
loop_
_entity.id
_entity.type
_entity.pdbx_description
1 polymer ?
#
loop_
_entity_poly.entity_id
_entity_poly.type
_entity_poly.pdbx_seq_one_letter_code
_entity_poly.pdbx_strand_id
1 'polypeptide(L)'
;MIRTLRNRPLSQRLLSGVGAGLIVGLLLGTVIAIRIIQVNESLHTPYMQGQLKLHLAAIYSLLMLIPGLIVGLLVLGRQQKIGLVAHGIVVLLALVAFYYGRNRLSIHLFSHTSNLRWLVEILGAVGWAAVCWFCYRIGIFLEKRFRGWITRIILIVTVILLVMSVVQVVKPSPVSAKASEPPVLPEPIENVKVAVIGIDGAWWDIIDPLMEAGRMPAFQSMVDRGVRAHCQTLLPTFSPRIWTTIATGKVPEKHQITSFRVCTFPITGVVLPLTKIPASFWEFNQMLGTVIRMTPINSTFRMSEAIWNILSDAGVFVGVMNWWASYPAEPVLGYTVSDHARFRRPVHTF
;
A
#
# COMPACT_ATOMS: atom_id res chain seq x y z
N MET A 1 -50.83 -10.18 -32.38
CA MET A 1 -49.57 -9.64 -32.93
C MET A 1 -48.45 -9.85 -31.90
N ILE A 2 -47.76 -10.99 -31.95
CA ILE A 2 -46.67 -11.30 -31.01
C ILE A 2 -45.45 -10.48 -31.47
N ARG A 3 -45.17 -9.36 -30.81
CA ARG A 3 -43.89 -8.65 -30.97
C ARG A 3 -42.81 -9.61 -30.50
N THR A 4 -42.15 -10.28 -31.44
CA THR A 4 -40.91 -11.00 -31.18
C THR A 4 -39.95 -10.01 -30.55
N LEU A 5 -39.65 -10.19 -29.26
CA LEU A 5 -38.67 -9.39 -28.55
C LEU A 5 -37.32 -9.63 -29.23
N ARG A 6 -36.95 -8.78 -30.18
CA ARG A 6 -35.68 -8.87 -30.89
C ARG A 6 -34.58 -8.59 -29.88
N ASN A 7 -33.98 -9.65 -29.35
CA ASN A 7 -32.82 -9.55 -28.47
C ASN A 7 -31.73 -8.76 -29.20
N ARG A 8 -30.98 -7.94 -28.45
CA ARG A 8 -29.86 -7.21 -29.05
C ARG A 8 -28.78 -8.20 -29.51
N PRO A 9 -28.03 -7.88 -30.59
CA PRO A 9 -26.99 -8.76 -31.12
C PRO A 9 -25.98 -9.19 -30.05
N LEU A 10 -25.55 -10.45 -30.08
CA LEU A 10 -24.59 -10.99 -29.11
C LEU A 10 -23.29 -10.18 -29.06
N SER A 11 -22.75 -9.79 -30.21
CA SER A 11 -21.54 -8.97 -30.31
C SER A 11 -21.67 -7.63 -29.58
N GLN A 12 -22.79 -6.92 -29.76
CA GLN A 12 -23.05 -5.65 -29.07
C GLN A 12 -23.16 -5.81 -27.57
N ARG A 13 -23.74 -6.92 -27.11
CA ARG A 13 -23.91 -7.23 -25.69
C ARG A 13 -22.57 -7.55 -25.02
N LEU A 14 -21.75 -8.38 -25.66
CA LEU A 14 -20.42 -8.72 -25.17
C LEU A 14 -19.52 -7.48 -25.14
N LEU A 15 -19.48 -6.69 -26.21
CA LEU A 15 -18.72 -5.45 -26.28
C LEU A 15 -19.15 -4.46 -25.18
N SER A 16 -20.46 -4.33 -24.96
CA SER A 16 -20.98 -3.46 -23.91
C SER A 16 -20.67 -3.97 -22.51
N GLY A 17 -20.69 -5.30 -22.33
CA GLY A 17 -20.29 -5.96 -21.08
C GLY A 17 -18.81 -5.73 -20.76
N VAL A 18 -17.93 -5.88 -21.75
CA VAL A 18 -16.50 -5.55 -21.65
C VAL A 18 -16.31 -4.08 -21.29
N GLY A 19 -16.95 -3.17 -22.01
CA GLY A 19 -16.88 -1.73 -21.72
C GLY A 19 -17.34 -1.40 -20.30
N ALA A 20 -18.45 -2.00 -19.85
CA ALA A 20 -18.92 -1.83 -18.47
C ALA A 20 -17.93 -2.39 -17.44
N GLY A 21 -17.36 -3.57 -17.70
CA GLY A 21 -16.32 -4.19 -16.86
C GLY A 21 -15.10 -3.30 -16.70
N LEU A 22 -14.55 -2.79 -17.81
CA LEU A 22 -13.41 -1.88 -17.79
C LEU A 22 -13.68 -0.62 -16.96
N ILE A 23 -14.83 0.04 -17.16
CA ILE A 23 -15.21 1.25 -16.43
C ILE A 23 -15.36 0.98 -14.93
N VAL A 24 -16.07 -0.09 -14.56
CA VAL A 24 -16.26 -0.46 -13.15
C VAL A 24 -14.94 -0.85 -12.49
N GLY A 25 -14.06 -1.56 -13.21
CA GLY A 25 -12.73 -1.89 -12.71
C GLY A 25 -11.83 -0.68 -12.50
N LEU A 26 -11.85 0.30 -13.41
CA LEU A 26 -11.10 1.56 -13.25
C LEU A 26 -11.55 2.31 -11.99
N LEU A 27 -12.87 2.43 -11.82
CA LEU A 27 -13.47 3.06 -10.65
C LEU A 27 -13.09 2.32 -9.36
N LEU A 28 -13.27 1.00 -9.35
CA LEU A 28 -13.00 0.17 -8.18
C LEU A 28 -11.52 0.23 -7.78
N GLY A 29 -10.61 0.04 -8.74
CA GLY A 29 -9.17 0.13 -8.49
C GLY A 29 -8.74 1.50 -7.97
N THR A 30 -9.32 2.58 -8.50
CA THR A 30 -9.05 3.95 -8.04
C THR A 30 -9.56 4.16 -6.61
N VAL A 31 -10.78 3.72 -6.28
CA VAL A 31 -11.36 3.83 -4.93
C VAL A 31 -10.54 3.03 -3.92
N ILE A 32 -10.11 1.83 -4.29
CA ILE A 32 -9.27 0.98 -3.43
C ILE A 32 -7.91 1.63 -3.21
N ALA A 33 -7.29 2.17 -4.24
CA ALA A 33 -6.04 2.93 -4.12
C ALA A 33 -6.19 4.11 -3.15
N ILE A 34 -7.27 4.89 -3.26
CA ILE A 34 -7.56 6.00 -2.34
C ILE A 34 -7.67 5.50 -0.89
N ARG A 35 -8.37 4.37 -0.66
CA ARG A 35 -8.48 3.78 0.68
C ARG A 35 -7.14 3.29 1.22
N ILE A 36 -6.31 2.69 0.37
CA ILE A 36 -4.96 2.26 0.75
C ILE A 36 -4.09 3.47 1.11
N ILE A 37 -4.15 4.56 0.33
CA ILE A 37 -3.41 5.80 0.61
C ILE A 37 -3.83 6.38 1.97
N GLN A 38 -5.13 6.42 2.27
CA GLN A 38 -5.66 6.96 3.54
C GLN A 38 -5.15 6.22 4.78
N VAL A 39 -4.82 4.93 4.67
CA VAL A 39 -4.33 4.13 5.81
C VAL A 39 -2.81 3.96 5.83
N ASN A 40 -2.10 4.43 4.80
CA ASN A 40 -0.65 4.32 4.67
C ASN A 40 0.00 5.70 4.57
N GLU A 41 0.48 6.21 5.70
CA GLU A 41 1.27 7.45 5.76
C GLU A 41 2.61 7.36 5.00
N SER A 42 3.06 6.15 4.64
CA SER A 42 4.26 5.93 3.82
C SER A 42 4.11 6.42 2.38
N LEU A 43 2.88 6.56 1.86
CA LEU A 43 2.58 7.04 0.50
C LEU A 43 2.41 8.56 0.47
N HIS A 44 3.46 9.27 0.89
CA HIS A 44 3.44 10.70 1.17
C HIS A 44 3.60 11.58 -0.09
N THR A 45 4.16 11.06 -1.18
CA THR A 45 4.36 11.84 -2.41
C THR A 45 3.20 11.68 -3.40
N PRO A 46 2.82 12.74 -4.14
CA PRO A 46 1.83 12.64 -5.22
C PRO A 46 2.22 11.59 -6.27
N TYR A 47 3.51 11.47 -6.58
CA TYR A 47 4.05 10.46 -7.48
C TYR A 47 3.71 9.03 -7.03
N MET A 48 4.00 8.67 -5.78
CA MET A 48 3.68 7.34 -5.24
C MET A 48 2.17 7.07 -5.24
N GLN A 49 1.38 8.08 -4.89
CA GLN A 49 -0.09 7.98 -4.89
C GLN A 49 -0.65 7.78 -6.30
N GLY A 50 -0.11 8.50 -7.29
CA GLY A 50 -0.48 8.37 -8.70
C GLY A 50 -0.13 6.99 -9.23
N GLN A 51 1.09 6.51 -8.95
CA GLN A 51 1.53 5.16 -9.32
C GLN A 51 0.58 4.09 -8.78
N LEU A 52 0.23 4.13 -7.49
CA LEU A 52 -0.68 3.17 -6.90
C LEU A 52 -2.06 3.19 -7.57
N LYS A 53 -2.63 4.38 -7.80
CA LYS A 53 -3.94 4.53 -8.46
C LYS A 53 -3.95 3.91 -9.85
N LEU A 54 -2.94 4.20 -10.67
CA LEU A 54 -2.85 3.69 -12.03
C LEU A 54 -2.71 2.16 -12.05
N HIS A 55 -1.84 1.60 -11.20
CA HIS A 55 -1.64 0.16 -11.15
C HIS A 55 -2.89 -0.59 -10.67
N LEU A 56 -3.55 -0.10 -9.62
CA LEU A 56 -4.77 -0.73 -9.14
C LEU A 56 -5.94 -0.54 -10.10
N ALA A 57 -6.07 0.63 -10.73
CA ALA A 57 -7.06 0.82 -11.79
C ALA A 57 -6.87 -0.20 -12.91
N ALA A 58 -5.64 -0.40 -13.39
CA ALA A 58 -5.33 -1.38 -14.44
C ALA A 58 -5.65 -2.82 -14.00
N ILE A 59 -5.20 -3.23 -12.81
CA ILE A 59 -5.44 -4.59 -12.29
C ILE A 59 -6.94 -4.86 -12.15
N TYR A 60 -7.69 -3.96 -11.50
CA TYR A 60 -9.12 -4.16 -11.30
C TYR A 60 -9.91 -4.07 -12.61
N SER A 61 -9.47 -3.28 -13.60
CA SER A 61 -10.03 -3.31 -14.96
C SER A 61 -9.88 -4.66 -15.63
N LEU A 62 -8.71 -5.29 -15.54
CA LEU A 62 -8.48 -6.63 -16.08
C LEU A 62 -9.34 -7.68 -15.36
N LEU A 63 -9.43 -7.60 -14.04
CA LEU A 63 -10.25 -8.53 -13.25
C LEU A 63 -11.75 -8.41 -13.56
N MET A 64 -12.22 -7.20 -13.89
CA MET A 64 -13.63 -6.96 -14.22
C MET A 64 -14.01 -7.32 -15.66
N LEU A 65 -13.06 -7.73 -16.51
CA LEU A 65 -13.35 -8.20 -17.87
C LEU A 65 -14.25 -9.44 -17.87
N ILE A 66 -13.93 -10.44 -17.05
CA ILE A 66 -14.69 -11.70 -16.99
C ILE A 66 -16.12 -11.46 -16.45
N PRO A 67 -16.32 -10.80 -15.29
CA PRO A 67 -17.67 -10.42 -14.85
C PRO A 67 -18.42 -9.59 -15.89
N GLY A 68 -17.74 -8.65 -16.57
CA GLY A 68 -18.33 -7.85 -17.64
C GLY A 68 -18.82 -8.70 -18.81
N LEU A 69 -18.03 -9.66 -19.27
CA LEU A 69 -18.41 -10.63 -20.31
C LEU A 69 -19.62 -11.47 -19.90
N ILE A 70 -19.62 -11.98 -18.66
CA ILE A 70 -20.73 -12.76 -18.10
C ILE A 70 -22.02 -11.92 -18.08
N VAL A 71 -21.95 -10.67 -17.62
CA VAL A 71 -23.09 -9.74 -17.62
C VAL A 71 -23.57 -9.46 -19.04
N GLY A 72 -22.66 -9.29 -20.01
CA GLY A 72 -23.01 -9.17 -21.43
C GLY A 72 -23.77 -10.39 -21.96
N LEU A 73 -23.26 -11.58 -21.66
CA LEU A 73 -23.79 -12.86 -22.11
C LEU A 73 -25.15 -13.21 -21.48
N LEU A 74 -25.36 -12.89 -20.20
CA LEU A 74 -26.52 -13.37 -19.44
C LEU A 74 -27.58 -12.29 -19.19
N VAL A 75 -27.18 -11.03 -19.04
CA VAL A 75 -28.08 -9.96 -18.55
C VAL A 75 -28.46 -8.97 -19.65
N LEU A 76 -27.48 -8.52 -20.44
CA LEU A 76 -27.66 -7.46 -21.45
C LEU A 76 -28.50 -7.86 -22.67
N GLY A 77 -29.07 -9.06 -22.70
CA GLY A 77 -29.98 -9.50 -23.75
C GLY A 77 -31.39 -8.91 -23.65
N ARG A 78 -31.81 -8.54 -22.44
CA ARG A 78 -33.16 -8.04 -22.18
C ARG A 78 -33.32 -6.62 -22.69
N GLN A 79 -34.36 -6.40 -23.50
CA GLN A 79 -34.73 -5.07 -24.00
C GLN A 79 -35.04 -4.12 -22.83
N GLN A 80 -34.17 -3.13 -22.63
CA GLN A 80 -34.36 -2.02 -21.70
C GLN A 80 -34.24 -0.71 -22.46
N LYS A 81 -34.96 0.32 -22.00
CA LYS A 81 -34.89 1.70 -22.53
C LYS A 81 -33.58 2.44 -22.17
N ILE A 82 -32.55 1.74 -21.72
CA ILE A 82 -31.24 2.31 -21.37
C ILE A 82 -30.14 1.76 -22.29
N GLY A 83 -29.00 2.45 -22.34
CA GLY A 83 -27.81 1.97 -23.04
C GLY A 83 -27.28 0.67 -22.42
N LEU A 84 -26.73 -0.22 -23.25
CA LEU A 84 -26.22 -1.52 -22.79
C LEU A 84 -25.06 -1.36 -21.79
N VAL A 85 -24.14 -0.43 -22.05
CA VAL A 85 -23.00 -0.14 -21.17
C VAL A 85 -23.50 0.37 -19.81
N ALA A 86 -24.43 1.33 -19.81
CA ALA A 86 -25.05 1.84 -18.59
C ALA A 86 -25.74 0.73 -17.78
N HIS A 87 -26.50 -0.14 -18.44
CA HIS A 87 -27.10 -1.30 -17.78
C HIS A 87 -26.04 -2.23 -17.17
N GLY A 88 -24.97 -2.51 -17.92
CA GLY A 88 -23.86 -3.34 -17.45
C GLY A 88 -23.19 -2.75 -16.21
N ILE A 89 -22.93 -1.44 -16.21
CA ILE A 89 -22.34 -0.72 -15.07
C ILE A 89 -23.23 -0.83 -13.83
N VAL A 90 -24.53 -0.56 -13.95
CA VAL A 90 -25.46 -0.63 -12.81
C VAL A 90 -25.52 -2.05 -12.23
N VAL A 91 -25.53 -3.08 -13.07
CA VAL A 91 -25.50 -4.49 -12.63
C VAL A 91 -24.19 -4.83 -11.93
N LEU A 92 -23.05 -4.49 -12.54
CA LEU A 92 -21.74 -4.78 -11.98
C LEU A 92 -21.51 -4.06 -10.66
N LEU A 93 -21.92 -2.79 -10.53
CA LEU A 93 -21.85 -2.05 -9.27
C LEU A 93 -22.71 -2.71 -8.17
N ALA A 94 -23.89 -3.22 -8.52
CA ALA A 94 -24.72 -3.96 -7.55
C ALA A 94 -24.06 -5.28 -7.12
N LEU A 95 -23.40 -6.00 -8.05
CA LEU A 95 -22.65 -7.22 -7.73
C LEU A 95 -21.42 -6.94 -6.85
N VAL A 96 -20.69 -5.86 -7.15
CA VAL A 96 -19.56 -5.39 -6.36
C VAL A 96 -20.02 -4.99 -4.95
N ALA A 97 -21.10 -4.22 -4.84
CA ALA A 97 -21.68 -3.84 -3.56
C ALA A 97 -22.15 -5.08 -2.77
N PHE A 98 -22.74 -6.06 -3.45
CA PHE A 98 -23.11 -7.33 -2.84
C PHE A 98 -21.89 -8.07 -2.29
N TYR A 99 -20.84 -8.24 -3.09
CA TYR A 99 -19.61 -8.92 -2.70
C TYR A 99 -18.96 -8.28 -1.47
N TYR A 100 -18.71 -6.97 -1.51
CA TYR A 100 -18.03 -6.28 -0.41
C TYR A 100 -18.90 -6.18 0.85
N GLY A 101 -20.21 -5.93 0.71
CA GLY A 101 -21.10 -5.87 1.86
C GLY A 101 -21.28 -7.24 2.52
N ARG A 102 -21.39 -8.32 1.74
CA ARG A 102 -21.40 -9.70 2.28
C ARG A 102 -20.12 -10.01 3.05
N ASN A 103 -18.95 -9.67 2.49
CA ASN A 103 -17.67 -9.90 3.16
C ASN A 103 -17.55 -9.07 4.45
N ARG A 104 -17.98 -7.80 4.44
CA ARG A 104 -18.03 -6.94 5.63
C ARG A 104 -18.93 -7.52 6.72
N LEU A 105 -20.13 -7.97 6.34
CA LEU A 105 -21.08 -8.60 7.24
C LEU A 105 -20.46 -9.86 7.87
N SER A 106 -19.85 -10.72 7.06
CA SER A 106 -19.18 -11.93 7.56
C SER A 106 -18.06 -11.62 8.55
N ILE A 107 -17.20 -10.63 8.28
CA ILE A 107 -16.14 -10.19 9.21
C ILE A 107 -16.72 -9.70 10.55
N HIS A 108 -17.79 -8.91 10.51
CA HIS A 108 -18.41 -8.39 11.74
C HIS A 108 -19.06 -9.51 12.57
N LEU A 109 -19.79 -10.42 11.92
CA LEU A 109 -20.42 -11.56 12.57
C LEU A 109 -19.42 -12.59 13.12
N PHE A 110 -18.23 -12.70 12.50
CA PHE A 110 -17.14 -13.58 12.95
C PHE A 110 -16.73 -13.33 14.41
N SER A 111 -16.96 -12.12 14.93
CA SER A 111 -16.51 -11.72 16.27
C SER A 111 -17.51 -11.99 17.41
N HIS A 112 -18.76 -12.40 17.13
CA HIS A 112 -19.82 -12.38 18.15
C HIS A 112 -20.71 -13.63 18.27
N THR A 113 -20.60 -14.66 17.40
CA THR A 113 -21.54 -15.81 17.45
C THR A 113 -20.89 -17.16 17.07
N SER A 114 -21.15 -18.21 17.85
CA SER A 114 -20.55 -19.55 17.65
C SER A 114 -21.50 -20.60 17.05
N ASN A 115 -22.72 -20.79 17.56
CA ASN A 115 -23.53 -21.97 17.21
C ASN A 115 -24.59 -21.78 16.09
N LEU A 116 -25.03 -20.55 15.80
CA LEU A 116 -26.03 -20.26 14.73
C LEU A 116 -25.47 -19.37 13.61
N ARG A 117 -24.15 -19.28 13.52
CA ARG A 117 -23.45 -18.35 12.64
C ARG A 117 -23.84 -18.48 11.17
N TRP A 118 -23.93 -19.71 10.67
CA TRP A 118 -24.25 -19.97 9.27
C TRP A 118 -25.66 -19.46 8.89
N LEU A 119 -26.64 -19.56 9.80
CA LEU A 119 -27.99 -19.01 9.58
C LEU A 119 -27.97 -17.49 9.52
N VAL A 120 -27.26 -16.83 10.43
CA VAL A 120 -27.16 -15.36 10.46
C VAL A 120 -26.42 -14.85 9.22
N GLU A 121 -25.38 -15.55 8.76
CA GLU A 121 -24.68 -15.22 7.51
C GLU A 121 -25.60 -15.38 6.29
N ILE A 122 -26.40 -16.45 6.20
CA ILE A 122 -27.36 -16.65 5.11
C ILE A 122 -28.43 -15.56 5.13
N LEU A 123 -29.07 -15.33 6.29
CA LEU A 123 -30.14 -14.33 6.43
C LEU A 123 -29.62 -12.93 6.09
N GLY A 124 -28.43 -12.57 6.58
CA GLY A 124 -27.83 -11.29 6.28
C GLY A 124 -27.36 -11.18 4.81
N ALA A 125 -26.90 -12.27 4.19
CA ALA A 125 -26.61 -12.29 2.75
C ALA A 125 -27.89 -12.10 1.91
N VAL A 126 -28.99 -12.74 2.27
CA VAL A 126 -30.31 -12.57 1.61
C VAL A 126 -30.81 -11.14 1.80
N GLY A 127 -30.75 -10.60 3.01
CA GLY A 127 -31.09 -9.20 3.29
C GLY A 127 -30.26 -8.23 2.47
N TRP A 128 -28.94 -8.45 2.40
CA TRP A 128 -28.04 -7.62 1.58
C TRP A 128 -28.29 -7.76 0.07
N ALA A 129 -28.65 -8.95 -0.40
CA ALA A 129 -29.07 -9.16 -1.78
C ALA A 129 -30.34 -8.37 -2.12
N ALA A 130 -31.32 -8.32 -1.21
CA ALA A 130 -32.53 -7.53 -1.39
C ALA A 130 -32.23 -6.02 -1.46
N VAL A 131 -31.33 -5.52 -0.61
CA VAL A 131 -30.84 -4.12 -0.67
C VAL A 131 -30.16 -3.84 -1.99
N CYS A 132 -29.23 -4.69 -2.42
CA CYS A 132 -28.53 -4.52 -3.70
C CYS A 132 -29.49 -4.57 -4.90
N TRP A 133 -30.50 -5.45 -4.85
CA TRP A 133 -31.54 -5.52 -5.87
C TRP A 133 -32.39 -4.24 -5.91
N PHE A 134 -32.79 -3.72 -4.76
CA PHE A 134 -33.52 -2.46 -4.66
C PHE A 134 -32.69 -1.28 -5.20
N CYS A 135 -31.42 -1.17 -4.81
CA CYS A 135 -30.48 -0.18 -5.35
C CYS A 135 -30.29 -0.31 -6.86
N TYR A 136 -30.19 -1.53 -7.39
CA TYR A 136 -30.16 -1.79 -8.83
C TYR A 136 -31.41 -1.27 -9.55
N ARG A 137 -32.61 -1.50 -8.97
CA ARG A 137 -33.88 -1.00 -9.53
C ARG A 137 -33.93 0.52 -9.53
N ILE A 138 -33.49 1.15 -8.45
CA ILE A 138 -33.35 2.61 -8.37
C ILE A 138 -32.35 3.11 -9.41
N GLY A 139 -31.18 2.49 -9.54
CA GLY A 139 -30.16 2.87 -10.52
C GLY A 139 -30.70 2.85 -11.95
N ILE A 140 -31.43 1.79 -12.34
CA ILE A 140 -32.10 1.73 -13.64
C ILE A 140 -33.17 2.81 -13.78
N PHE A 141 -33.96 3.06 -12.73
CA PHE A 141 -35.00 4.09 -12.75
C PHE A 141 -34.39 5.48 -12.97
N LEU A 142 -33.36 5.83 -12.21
CA LEU A 142 -32.66 7.11 -12.32
C LEU A 142 -32.00 7.26 -13.70
N GLU A 143 -31.34 6.21 -14.19
CA GLU A 143 -30.70 6.23 -15.51
C GLU A 143 -31.72 6.44 -16.64
N LYS A 144 -32.92 5.85 -16.53
CA LYS A 144 -34.04 6.13 -17.43
C LYS A 144 -34.53 7.57 -17.29
N ARG A 145 -34.77 8.03 -16.06
CA ARG A 145 -35.30 9.36 -15.74
C ARG A 145 -34.41 10.48 -16.26
N PHE A 146 -33.10 10.30 -16.12
CA PHE A 146 -32.07 11.25 -16.53
C PHE A 146 -31.41 10.89 -17.87
N ARG A 147 -32.04 10.04 -18.69
CA ARG A 147 -31.64 9.76 -20.09
C ARG A 147 -30.14 9.40 -20.25
N GLY A 148 -29.56 8.67 -19.31
CA GLY A 148 -28.17 8.23 -19.40
C GLY A 148 -27.11 9.17 -18.79
N TRP A 149 -27.52 10.31 -18.21
CA TRP A 149 -26.56 11.31 -17.72
C TRP A 149 -25.76 10.84 -16.50
N ILE A 150 -26.30 9.96 -15.66
CA ILE A 150 -25.59 9.46 -14.47
C ILE A 150 -24.36 8.67 -14.89
N THR A 151 -24.51 7.73 -15.82
CA THR A 151 -23.37 6.98 -16.36
C THR A 151 -22.32 7.88 -17.01
N ARG A 152 -22.75 8.93 -17.71
CA ARG A 152 -21.83 9.90 -18.34
C ARG A 152 -21.05 10.69 -17.29
N ILE A 153 -21.71 11.15 -16.23
CA ILE A 153 -21.04 11.84 -15.11
C ILE A 153 -20.03 10.91 -14.45
N ILE A 154 -20.42 9.67 -14.14
CA ILE A 154 -19.51 8.66 -13.57
C ILE A 154 -18.29 8.47 -14.46
N LEU A 155 -18.48 8.34 -15.78
CA LEU A 155 -17.40 8.19 -16.74
C LEU A 155 -16.47 9.42 -16.74
N ILE A 156 -17.03 10.63 -16.81
CA ILE A 156 -16.26 11.89 -16.78
C ILE A 156 -15.43 11.97 -15.50
N VAL A 157 -16.04 11.71 -14.34
CA VAL A 157 -15.34 11.70 -13.04
C VAL A 157 -14.21 10.67 -13.03
N THR A 158 -14.46 9.46 -13.56
CA THR A 158 -13.43 8.42 -13.67
C THR A 158 -12.26 8.88 -14.52
N VAL A 159 -12.54 9.46 -15.68
CA VAL A 159 -11.51 9.98 -16.59
C VAL A 159 -10.73 11.11 -15.94
N ILE A 160 -11.39 12.05 -15.26
CA ILE A 160 -10.72 13.14 -14.54
C ILE A 160 -9.79 12.57 -13.47
N LEU A 161 -10.25 11.64 -12.64
CA LEU A 161 -9.41 11.00 -11.61
C LEU A 161 -8.21 10.27 -12.20
N LEU A 162 -8.39 9.62 -13.36
CA LEU A 162 -7.30 8.94 -14.07
C LEU A 162 -6.29 9.96 -14.62
N VAL A 163 -6.75 11.01 -15.29
CA VAL A 163 -5.90 12.08 -15.81
C VAL A 163 -5.13 12.77 -14.68
N MET A 164 -5.79 13.07 -13.56
CA MET A 164 -5.12 13.62 -12.38
C MET A 164 -4.03 12.67 -11.87
N SER A 165 -4.28 11.36 -11.89
CA SER A 165 -3.28 10.35 -11.48
C SER A 165 -2.11 10.27 -12.45
N VAL A 166 -2.35 10.41 -13.76
CA VAL A 166 -1.28 10.51 -14.77
C VAL A 166 -0.45 11.77 -14.55
N VAL A 167 -1.09 12.92 -14.33
CA VAL A 167 -0.40 14.19 -14.04
C VAL A 167 0.48 14.08 -12.80
N GLN A 168 0.01 13.37 -11.77
CA GLN A 168 0.79 13.10 -10.55
C GLN A 168 2.07 12.30 -10.81
N VAL A 169 2.07 11.41 -11.80
CA VAL A 169 3.23 10.57 -12.15
C VAL A 169 4.18 11.30 -13.11
N VAL A 170 3.64 12.09 -14.05
CA VAL A 170 4.43 12.79 -15.07
C VAL A 170 5.13 14.02 -14.51
N LYS A 171 4.55 14.69 -13.50
CA LYS A 171 5.22 15.83 -12.86
C LYS A 171 6.35 15.33 -11.97
N PRO A 172 7.61 15.71 -12.23
CA PRO A 172 8.72 15.33 -11.37
C PRO A 172 8.50 15.90 -9.96
N SER A 173 8.74 15.08 -8.94
CA SER A 173 8.87 15.59 -7.57
C SER A 173 10.08 16.50 -7.52
N PRO A 174 9.97 17.75 -7.04
CA PRO A 174 11.09 18.66 -6.90
C PRO A 174 11.95 18.20 -5.71
N VAL A 175 12.80 17.21 -5.91
CA VAL A 175 13.88 16.91 -4.97
C VAL A 175 15.17 17.40 -5.60
N SER A 176 15.32 18.72 -5.67
CA SER A 176 16.61 19.36 -5.86
C SER A 176 17.13 19.72 -4.47
N ALA A 177 17.87 18.80 -3.86
CA ALA A 177 18.74 19.18 -2.76
C ALA A 177 19.90 19.99 -3.37
N LYS A 178 19.91 21.30 -3.15
CA LYS A 178 21.11 22.12 -3.40
C LYS A 178 22.24 21.46 -2.60
N ALA A 179 23.27 20.99 -3.28
CA ALA A 179 24.48 20.53 -2.61
C ALA A 179 25.05 21.74 -1.86
N SER A 180 25.03 21.70 -0.54
CA SER A 180 25.85 22.60 0.26
C SER A 180 27.31 22.23 0.01
N GLU A 181 28.20 23.21 -0.08
CA GLU A 181 29.63 22.94 -0.08
C GLU A 181 29.98 22.03 1.11
N PRO A 182 30.81 20.99 0.89
CA PRO A 182 31.22 20.12 1.97
C PRO A 182 31.91 20.98 3.05
N PRO A 183 31.53 20.84 4.32
CA PRO A 183 32.25 21.53 5.38
C PRO A 183 33.72 21.11 5.33
N VAL A 184 34.63 22.06 5.54
CA VAL A 184 36.04 21.75 5.76
C VAL A 184 36.12 20.97 7.05
N LEU A 185 36.34 19.66 6.94
CA LEU A 185 36.50 18.79 8.09
C LEU A 185 37.88 19.03 8.70
N PRO A 186 38.02 19.05 10.03
CA PRO A 186 39.33 19.06 10.67
C PRO A 186 40.11 17.80 10.27
N GLU A 187 41.44 17.88 10.35
CA GLU A 187 42.33 16.73 10.19
C GLU A 187 41.86 15.58 11.11
N PRO A 188 41.80 14.33 10.60
CA PRO A 188 41.36 13.19 11.39
C PRO A 188 42.20 13.07 12.66
N ILE A 189 41.55 12.95 13.82
CA ILE A 189 42.26 12.58 15.04
C ILE A 189 42.67 11.11 14.88
N GLU A 190 43.96 10.87 14.70
CA GLU A 190 44.50 9.51 14.60
C GLU A 190 44.21 8.71 15.89
N ASN A 191 43.88 7.43 15.73
CA ASN A 191 43.69 6.44 16.81
C ASN A 191 42.41 6.53 17.68
N VAL A 192 41.41 7.35 17.33
CA VAL A 192 40.12 7.33 18.04
C VAL A 192 39.18 6.27 17.44
N LYS A 193 38.73 5.33 18.27
CA LYS A 193 37.68 4.36 17.90
C LYS A 193 36.31 4.89 18.29
N VAL A 194 35.39 4.94 17.33
CA VAL A 194 34.00 5.37 17.54
C VAL A 194 33.08 4.17 17.51
N ALA A 195 32.21 4.04 18.51
CA ALA A 195 31.14 3.06 18.55
C ALA A 195 29.79 3.76 18.60
N VAL A 196 28.91 3.43 17.66
CA VAL A 196 27.51 3.89 17.65
C VAL A 196 26.63 2.74 18.07
N ILE A 197 25.97 2.89 19.23
CA ILE A 197 25.08 1.87 19.79
C ILE A 197 23.65 2.40 19.70
N GLY A 198 22.82 1.71 18.93
CA GLY A 198 21.40 1.99 18.85
C GLY A 198 20.60 1.06 19.77
N ILE A 199 19.64 1.62 20.49
CA ILE A 199 18.72 0.88 21.36
C ILE A 199 17.29 1.30 20.98
N ASP A 200 16.51 0.35 20.45
CA ASP A 200 15.12 0.62 20.06
C ASP A 200 14.26 0.91 21.30
N GLY A 201 13.40 1.93 21.23
CA GLY A 201 12.53 2.33 22.33
C GLY A 201 13.24 2.92 23.56
N ALA A 202 14.52 3.31 23.45
CA ALA A 202 15.24 3.95 24.55
C ALA A 202 14.67 5.35 24.86
N TRP A 203 13.77 5.42 25.83
CA TRP A 203 13.13 6.65 26.29
C TRP A 203 13.62 7.02 27.68
N TRP A 204 14.04 8.27 27.85
CA TRP A 204 14.49 8.83 29.14
C TRP A 204 13.49 8.66 30.28
N ASP A 205 12.18 8.84 30.06
CA ASP A 205 11.13 8.60 31.06
C ASP A 205 11.11 7.15 31.61
N ILE A 206 11.75 6.20 30.92
CA ILE A 206 11.98 4.83 31.41
C ILE A 206 13.38 4.70 32.02
N ILE A 207 14.40 5.24 31.36
CA ILE A 207 15.81 5.10 31.77
C ILE A 207 16.09 5.85 33.07
N ASP A 208 15.55 7.05 33.25
CA ASP A 208 15.81 7.91 34.41
C ASP A 208 15.34 7.26 35.72
N PRO A 209 14.09 6.77 35.87
CA PRO A 209 13.67 6.07 37.08
C PRO A 209 14.49 4.79 37.36
N LEU A 210 14.96 4.11 36.32
CA LEU A 210 15.80 2.93 36.47
C LEU A 210 17.22 3.27 36.93
N MET A 211 17.77 4.40 36.47
CA MET A 211 19.05 4.93 36.95
C MET A 211 18.95 5.39 38.40
N GLU A 212 17.90 6.13 38.77
CA GLU A 212 17.62 6.58 40.14
C GLU A 212 17.48 5.40 41.12
N ALA A 213 16.85 4.31 40.67
CA ALA A 213 16.74 3.08 41.45
C ALA A 213 18.03 2.24 41.49
N GLY A 214 19.15 2.73 40.93
CA GLY A 214 20.43 2.02 40.88
C GLY A 214 20.46 0.81 39.95
N ARG A 215 19.47 0.65 39.07
CA ARG A 215 19.31 -0.54 38.19
C ARG A 215 20.04 -0.42 36.86
N MET A 216 20.55 0.76 36.51
CA MET A 216 21.29 1.01 35.27
C MET A 216 22.64 1.75 35.52
N PRO A 217 23.55 1.17 36.33
CA PRO A 217 24.79 1.86 36.75
C PRO A 217 25.73 2.21 35.58
N ALA A 218 25.74 1.40 34.51
CA ALA A 218 26.52 1.69 33.32
C ALA A 218 26.00 2.93 32.58
N PHE A 219 24.67 3.10 32.47
CA PHE A 219 24.08 4.30 31.86
C PHE A 219 24.30 5.53 32.71
N GLN A 220 24.09 5.43 34.03
CA GLN A 220 24.37 6.52 34.96
C GLN A 220 25.81 7.02 34.77
N SER A 221 26.77 6.09 34.75
CA SER A 221 28.18 6.42 34.56
C SER A 221 28.52 7.04 33.20
N MET A 222 27.77 6.71 32.14
CA MET A 222 27.90 7.37 30.83
C MET A 222 27.31 8.78 30.83
N VAL A 223 26.18 8.99 31.52
CA VAL A 223 25.55 10.31 31.67
C VAL A 223 26.45 11.23 32.50
N ASP A 224 26.99 10.74 33.63
CA ASP A 224 27.83 11.52 34.55
C ASP A 224 29.14 12.01 33.92
N ARG A 225 29.70 11.21 32.98
CA ARG A 225 31.00 11.46 32.34
C ARG A 225 30.88 11.96 30.90
N GLY A 226 29.67 12.10 30.40
CA GLY A 226 29.39 12.35 28.99
C GLY A 226 28.42 13.50 28.79
N VAL A 227 27.81 13.52 27.60
CA VAL A 227 26.78 14.50 27.24
C VAL A 227 25.49 13.76 26.97
N ARG A 228 24.39 14.26 27.53
CA ARG A 228 23.04 13.78 27.30
C ARG A 228 22.21 14.89 26.66
N ALA A 229 21.39 14.52 25.67
CA ALA A 229 20.42 15.41 25.06
C ALA A 229 19.14 14.65 24.67
N HIS A 230 18.02 15.36 24.60
CA HIS A 230 16.81 14.84 23.97
C HIS A 230 16.92 15.00 22.45
N CYS A 231 16.89 13.89 21.73
CA CYS A 231 16.84 13.91 20.26
C CYS A 231 15.39 13.94 19.79
N GLN A 232 15.03 14.94 19.00
CA GLN A 232 13.72 14.98 18.36
C GLN A 232 13.59 13.84 17.35
N THR A 233 12.49 13.07 17.44
CA THR A 233 12.22 11.95 16.54
C THR A 233 11.42 12.39 15.31
N LEU A 234 11.33 11.49 14.33
CA LEU A 234 10.48 11.66 13.15
C LEU A 234 9.05 11.18 13.41
N LEU A 235 8.08 11.88 12.82
CA LEU A 235 6.69 11.44 12.78
C LEU A 235 6.29 10.97 11.37
N PRO A 236 5.50 9.89 11.27
CA PRO A 236 5.29 8.82 12.26
C PRO A 236 6.58 8.08 12.66
N THR A 237 6.57 7.55 13.88
CA THR A 237 7.69 6.84 14.54
C THR A 237 7.87 5.40 14.04
N PHE A 238 7.99 5.20 12.73
CA PHE A 238 8.31 3.88 12.18
C PHE A 238 9.80 3.60 12.26
N SER A 239 10.18 2.48 12.88
CA SER A 239 11.59 2.07 13.05
C SER A 239 12.39 2.11 11.73
N PRO A 240 11.92 1.55 10.58
CA PRO A 240 12.67 1.61 9.32
C PRO A 240 13.05 3.02 8.89
N ARG A 241 12.15 3.98 9.16
CA ARG A 241 12.32 5.38 8.83
C ARG A 241 13.42 6.00 9.69
N ILE A 242 13.27 5.87 11.01
CA ILE A 242 14.18 6.46 11.99
C ILE A 242 15.59 5.86 11.87
N TRP A 243 15.71 4.52 11.86
CA TRP A 243 17.01 3.84 11.77
C TRP A 243 17.76 4.15 10.48
N THR A 244 17.05 4.31 9.37
CA THR A 244 17.68 4.70 8.10
C THR A 244 18.08 6.18 8.10
N THR A 245 17.26 7.06 8.69
CA THR A 245 17.64 8.47 8.87
C THR A 245 18.91 8.60 9.72
N ILE A 246 19.03 7.85 10.82
CA ILE A 246 20.25 7.82 11.64
C ILE A 246 21.45 7.34 10.82
N ALA A 247 21.28 6.26 10.06
CA ALA A 247 22.37 5.70 9.26
C ALA A 247 22.85 6.62 8.13
N THR A 248 21.95 7.39 7.52
CA THR A 248 22.26 8.17 6.29
C THR A 248 22.42 9.66 6.54
N GLY A 249 21.96 10.16 7.69
CA GLY A 249 21.81 11.59 7.94
C GLY A 249 20.82 12.28 6.99
N LYS A 250 19.95 11.52 6.30
CA LYS A 250 18.98 12.05 5.33
C LYS A 250 17.55 11.87 5.85
N VAL A 251 16.67 12.77 5.41
CA VAL A 251 15.22 12.63 5.63
C VAL A 251 14.63 11.47 4.82
N PRO A 252 13.47 10.90 5.23
CA PRO A 252 12.84 9.77 4.56
C PRO A 252 12.57 9.95 3.08
N GLU A 253 12.29 11.17 2.65
CA GLU A 253 12.06 11.55 1.25
C GLU A 253 13.34 11.42 0.41
N LYS A 254 14.52 11.46 1.02
CA LYS A 254 15.81 11.29 0.32
C LYS A 254 16.24 9.84 0.28
N HIS A 255 16.20 9.13 1.42
CA HIS A 255 16.65 7.73 1.46
C HIS A 255 15.56 6.73 1.04
N GLN A 256 14.30 7.16 0.87
CA GLN A 256 13.15 6.39 0.35
C GLN A 256 12.68 5.21 1.21
N ILE A 257 13.17 5.09 2.45
CA ILE A 257 12.74 4.08 3.41
C ILE A 257 11.68 4.66 4.35
N THR A 258 10.40 4.44 4.06
CA THR A 258 9.29 5.06 4.81
C THR A 258 8.31 4.09 5.45
N SER A 259 8.52 2.78 5.23
CA SER A 259 7.60 1.68 5.56
C SER A 259 8.38 0.42 5.95
N PHE A 260 7.77 -0.48 6.71
CA PHE A 260 8.33 -1.80 7.03
C PHE A 260 8.37 -2.75 5.83
N ARG A 261 7.49 -2.51 4.85
CA ARG A 261 7.32 -3.36 3.67
C ARG A 261 7.19 -2.50 2.43
N VAL A 262 7.50 -3.11 1.30
CA VAL A 262 7.23 -2.55 -0.02
C VAL A 262 6.32 -3.47 -0.82
N CYS A 263 5.50 -2.85 -1.63
CA CYS A 263 4.65 -3.45 -2.63
C CYS A 263 5.33 -3.30 -3.98
N THR A 264 5.68 -4.41 -4.61
CA THR A 264 6.30 -4.46 -5.94
C THR A 264 5.26 -4.94 -6.95
N PHE A 265 5.18 -4.23 -8.08
CA PHE A 265 4.41 -4.61 -9.26
C PHE A 265 5.38 -5.25 -10.27
N PRO A 266 5.48 -6.60 -10.35
CA PRO A 266 6.55 -7.25 -11.10
C PRO A 266 6.54 -6.95 -12.61
N ILE A 267 5.36 -6.71 -13.18
CA ILE A 267 5.20 -6.41 -14.62
C ILE A 267 5.83 -5.06 -14.98
N THR A 268 5.73 -4.06 -14.11
CA THR A 268 6.21 -2.69 -14.37
C THR A 268 7.51 -2.37 -13.64
N GLY A 269 7.94 -3.22 -12.70
CA GLY A 269 9.09 -2.98 -11.83
C GLY A 269 8.85 -1.90 -10.76
N VAL A 270 7.64 -1.33 -10.67
CA VAL A 270 7.34 -0.26 -9.72
C VAL A 270 7.33 -0.81 -8.30
N VAL A 271 8.01 -0.11 -7.39
CA VAL A 271 8.08 -0.43 -5.96
C VAL A 271 7.51 0.73 -5.16
N LEU A 272 6.55 0.46 -4.28
CA LEU A 272 5.91 1.46 -3.43
C LEU A 272 5.98 1.06 -1.95
N PRO A 273 6.29 2.00 -1.04
CA PRO A 273 6.32 1.71 0.39
C PRO A 273 4.90 1.58 0.93
N LEU A 274 4.51 0.36 1.33
CA LEU A 274 3.16 0.04 1.79
C LEU A 274 3.24 -0.93 2.95
N THR A 275 2.62 -0.59 4.09
CA THR A 275 2.60 -1.45 5.29
C THR A 275 1.22 -2.09 5.50
N LYS A 276 0.14 -1.32 5.35
CA LYS A 276 -1.22 -1.72 5.72
C LYS A 276 -2.07 -1.99 4.48
N ILE A 277 -2.83 -3.07 4.49
CA ILE A 277 -3.87 -3.35 3.50
C ILE A 277 -5.20 -3.35 4.26
N PRO A 278 -6.21 -2.54 3.86
CA PRO A 278 -7.49 -2.53 4.56
C PRO A 278 -8.15 -3.91 4.52
N ALA A 279 -8.65 -4.39 5.68
CA ALA A 279 -9.26 -5.72 5.81
C ALA A 279 -10.45 -5.95 4.86
N SER A 280 -11.13 -4.87 4.42
CA SER A 280 -12.23 -4.95 3.46
C SER A 280 -11.83 -5.33 2.04
N PHE A 281 -10.52 -5.33 1.72
CA PHE A 281 -9.99 -5.69 0.41
C PHE A 281 -9.09 -6.92 0.54
N TRP A 282 -9.57 -7.95 1.23
CA TRP A 282 -8.82 -9.19 1.46
C TRP A 282 -8.48 -9.90 0.15
N GLU A 283 -9.23 -9.69 -0.93
CA GLU A 283 -8.89 -10.20 -2.26
C GLU A 283 -7.56 -9.65 -2.78
N PHE A 284 -7.12 -8.49 -2.29
CA PHE A 284 -5.78 -7.98 -2.53
C PHE A 284 -4.71 -8.95 -2.02
N ASN A 285 -4.98 -9.66 -0.91
CA ASN A 285 -4.09 -10.72 -0.42
C ASN A 285 -4.04 -11.92 -1.36
N GLN A 286 -5.13 -12.21 -2.08
CA GLN A 286 -5.12 -13.29 -3.08
C GLN A 286 -4.29 -12.93 -4.33
N MET A 287 -4.09 -11.63 -4.59
CA MET A 287 -3.18 -11.15 -5.64
C MET A 287 -1.71 -11.19 -5.21
N LEU A 288 -1.43 -11.38 -3.91
CA LEU A 288 -0.08 -11.46 -3.41
C LEU A 288 0.60 -12.74 -3.91
N GLY A 289 1.80 -12.58 -4.47
CA GLY A 289 2.60 -13.67 -5.03
C GLY A 289 2.35 -13.94 -6.52
N THR A 290 1.24 -13.46 -7.09
CA THR A 290 0.91 -13.63 -8.52
C THR A 290 1.03 -12.34 -9.31
N VAL A 291 0.39 -11.26 -8.83
CA VAL A 291 0.34 -9.96 -9.53
C VAL A 291 1.07 -8.88 -8.75
N ILE A 292 1.10 -9.00 -7.42
CA ILE A 292 1.72 -8.04 -6.51
C ILE A 292 2.63 -8.79 -5.54
N ARG A 293 3.80 -8.25 -5.23
CA ARG A 293 4.72 -8.84 -4.25
C ARG A 293 4.90 -7.92 -3.04
N MET A 294 4.65 -8.44 -1.85
CA MET A 294 4.91 -7.72 -0.61
C MET A 294 6.21 -8.25 0.01
N THR A 295 7.26 -7.43 0.02
CA THR A 295 8.55 -7.80 0.59
C THR A 295 8.91 -6.92 1.79
N PRO A 296 9.61 -7.46 2.81
CA PRO A 296 10.20 -6.63 3.85
C PRO A 296 11.18 -5.64 3.25
N ILE A 297 11.25 -4.45 3.84
CA ILE A 297 12.26 -3.46 3.47
C ILE A 297 13.66 -3.99 3.82
N ASN A 298 14.64 -3.63 3.01
CA ASN A 298 15.99 -4.17 3.02
C ASN A 298 16.96 -3.10 2.43
N SER A 299 18.27 -3.34 2.48
CA SER A 299 19.30 -2.36 2.07
C SER A 299 19.17 -1.93 0.61
N THR A 300 18.70 -2.80 -0.29
CA THR A 300 18.58 -2.49 -1.73
C THR A 300 17.51 -1.45 -2.06
N PHE A 301 16.60 -1.16 -1.13
CA PHE A 301 15.58 -0.12 -1.32
C PHE A 301 16.06 1.26 -0.88
N ARG A 302 17.24 1.36 -0.25
CA ARG A 302 17.75 2.62 0.28
C ARG A 302 18.42 3.41 -0.84
N MET A 303 17.94 4.63 -1.07
CA MET A 303 18.44 5.52 -2.14
C MET A 303 19.53 6.49 -1.66
N SER A 304 20.15 6.21 -0.52
CA SER A 304 21.21 7.05 0.05
C SER A 304 22.23 6.17 0.76
N GLU A 305 23.50 6.52 0.63
CA GLU A 305 24.58 5.86 1.35
C GLU A 305 24.44 6.05 2.85
N ALA A 306 24.71 4.97 3.59
CA ALA A 306 24.88 5.07 5.03
C ALA A 306 26.30 5.47 5.39
N ILE A 307 26.47 5.92 6.63
CA ILE A 307 27.75 6.34 7.19
C ILE A 307 28.83 5.28 7.03
N TRP A 308 28.49 3.98 7.14
CA TRP A 308 29.45 2.91 6.95
C TRP A 308 29.90 2.74 5.50
N ASN A 309 29.06 3.06 4.51
CA ASN A 309 29.47 3.06 3.10
C ASN A 309 30.47 4.21 2.88
N ILE A 310 30.11 5.42 3.32
CA ILE A 310 30.95 6.62 3.19
C ILE A 310 32.32 6.43 3.84
N LEU A 311 32.35 5.90 5.08
CA LEU A 311 33.59 5.65 5.81
C LEU A 311 34.44 4.55 5.14
N SER A 312 33.81 3.47 4.69
CA SER A 312 34.48 2.40 3.94
C SER A 312 35.13 2.94 2.67
N ASP A 313 34.41 3.75 1.89
CA ASP A 313 34.89 4.34 0.65
C ASP A 313 36.03 5.35 0.88
N ALA A 314 36.05 5.97 2.07
CA ALA A 314 37.15 6.80 2.55
C ALA A 314 38.35 6.01 3.10
N GLY A 315 38.33 4.66 3.03
CA GLY A 315 39.42 3.80 3.51
C GLY A 315 39.42 3.55 5.02
N VAL A 316 38.34 3.89 5.73
CA VAL A 316 38.20 3.64 7.17
C VAL A 316 37.64 2.22 7.39
N PHE A 317 38.30 1.46 8.28
CA PHE A 317 37.80 0.13 8.67
C PHE A 317 36.50 0.26 9.49
N VAL A 318 35.43 -0.40 9.05
CA VAL A 318 34.11 -0.32 9.68
C VAL A 318 33.54 -1.69 10.06
N GLY A 319 32.85 -1.74 11.20
CA GLY A 319 32.09 -2.90 11.66
C GLY A 319 30.63 -2.54 11.86
N VAL A 320 29.73 -3.19 11.10
CA VAL A 320 28.28 -3.01 11.22
C VAL A 320 27.65 -4.32 11.68
N MET A 321 26.84 -4.26 12.74
CA MET A 321 26.14 -5.44 13.25
C MET A 321 24.69 -5.12 13.58
N ASN A 322 23.78 -5.91 13.01
CA ASN A 322 22.35 -5.89 13.31
C ASN A 322 21.70 -4.50 13.19
N TRP A 323 22.19 -3.67 12.26
CA TRP A 323 21.52 -2.41 11.94
C TRP A 323 20.28 -2.69 11.10
N TRP A 324 19.18 -1.97 11.33
CA TRP A 324 17.94 -2.22 10.60
C TRP A 324 18.09 -2.02 9.09
N ALA A 325 17.48 -2.91 8.30
CA ALA A 325 17.53 -2.89 6.83
C ALA A 325 18.97 -2.95 6.27
N SER A 326 19.85 -3.71 6.93
CA SER A 326 21.22 -3.95 6.48
C SER A 326 21.37 -5.27 5.72
N TYR A 327 20.29 -6.04 5.53
CA TYR A 327 20.23 -7.17 4.62
C TYR A 327 19.81 -6.74 3.21
N PRO A 328 20.39 -7.30 2.12
CA PRO A 328 21.61 -8.09 2.12
C PRO A 328 22.80 -7.27 2.64
N ALA A 329 23.75 -7.97 3.28
CA ALA A 329 24.94 -7.34 3.84
C ALA A 329 25.69 -6.58 2.75
N GLU A 330 25.90 -5.28 2.99
CA GLU A 330 26.58 -4.40 2.05
C GLU A 330 28.10 -4.62 2.16
N PRO A 331 28.83 -4.60 1.02
CA PRO A 331 30.28 -4.68 1.04
C PRO A 331 30.87 -3.42 1.68
N VAL A 332 31.81 -3.61 2.59
CA VAL A 332 32.56 -2.54 3.26
C VAL A 332 34.00 -3.00 3.53
N LEU A 333 34.91 -2.06 3.74
CA LEU A 333 36.23 -2.29 4.29
C LEU A 333 36.09 -2.71 5.77
N GLY A 334 35.86 -4.00 6.01
CA GLY A 334 35.66 -4.55 7.35
C GLY A 334 34.58 -5.63 7.34
N TYR A 335 33.56 -5.50 8.20
CA TYR A 335 32.50 -6.52 8.30
C TYR A 335 31.10 -5.94 8.45
N THR A 336 30.13 -6.56 7.78
CA THR A 336 28.70 -6.30 7.93
C THR A 336 27.98 -7.59 8.33
N VAL A 337 27.51 -7.66 9.57
CA VAL A 337 26.60 -8.72 10.04
C VAL A 337 25.19 -8.16 10.00
N SER A 338 24.43 -8.51 8.95
CA SER A 338 23.12 -7.92 8.72
C SER A 338 22.10 -8.27 9.82
N ASP A 339 21.03 -7.46 9.92
CA ASP A 339 19.87 -7.73 10.78
C ASP A 339 19.18 -9.06 10.47
N HIS A 340 19.43 -9.64 9.30
CA HIS A 340 18.89 -10.95 8.93
C HIS A 340 19.73 -12.14 9.42
N ALA A 341 20.95 -11.92 9.94
CA ALA A 341 21.76 -12.97 10.54
C ALA A 341 21.04 -13.65 11.73
N ARG A 342 20.12 -12.94 12.40
CA ARG A 342 19.29 -13.45 13.49
C ARG A 342 18.12 -14.32 13.03
N PHE A 343 17.76 -14.32 11.75
CA PHE A 343 16.59 -15.04 11.22
C PHE A 343 16.90 -16.43 10.63
N ARG A 344 18.06 -17.03 10.92
CA ARG A 344 18.25 -18.48 10.69
C ARG A 344 17.30 -19.25 11.62
N ARG A 345 16.19 -19.78 11.07
CA ARG A 345 15.57 -20.97 11.65
C ARG A 345 16.56 -22.14 11.57
N PRO A 346 16.59 -23.05 12.54
CA PRO A 346 17.32 -24.30 12.41
C PRO A 346 16.83 -25.02 11.16
N VAL A 347 17.80 -25.45 10.37
CA VAL A 347 17.67 -26.51 9.38
C VAL A 347 17.25 -27.77 10.16
N HIS A 348 16.11 -28.35 9.80
CA HIS A 348 15.61 -29.68 10.20
C HIS A 348 15.54 -29.99 11.71
N THR A 349 14.31 -30.20 12.21
CA THR A 349 14.05 -31.17 13.28
C THR A 349 12.76 -31.92 12.94
N PHE A 350 12.98 -33.16 12.49
CA PHE A 350 12.14 -34.37 12.37
C PHE A 350 10.63 -34.26 12.15
#